data_AF-A0A6P7HCS2-F1
#
_entry.id   AF-A0A6P7HCS2-F1
#
_cell.length_a   1.000
_cell.length_b   1.000
_cell.length_c   1.000
_cell.angle_alpha   90.00
_cell.angle_beta   90.00
_cell.angle_gamma   90.00
#
_symmetry.space_group_name_H-M   'P 1'
#
loop_
_entity.id
_entity.type
_entity.pdbx_description
1 polymer ?
#
loop_
_entity_poly.entity_id
_entity_poly.type
_entity_poly.pdbx_seq_one_letter_code
_entity_poly.pdbx_strand_id
1 'polypeptide(L)'
;VGHIDWHQEDGPFAVAYLDGTIKLGWIEKESHIVACKAHETGINNIKWDPRGILLASISPDNTCKIWKLSDDKLVLLHMLIVSHKPTSLLWSPLVGEGPTPLLIAIGTDYGTVNVWKLPNEENKHNKVPVLVMNAQGHPNNSVSSLSIDKTGLLLASGCLEGLVGVVNIWSLHDGSLVHTLTGNGGVYSNGMCWLDPTTTSQ
;
A
#
# COMPACT_ATOMS: atom_id res chain seq x y z
N VAL A 1 5.10 -18.12 1.07
CA VAL A 1 5.36 -16.67 0.84
C VAL A 1 4.01 -16.00 0.77
N GLY A 2 3.79 -14.94 1.55
CA GLY A 2 2.54 -14.17 1.52
C GLY A 2 2.54 -13.15 0.39
N HIS A 3 3.67 -12.47 0.17
CA HIS A 3 3.86 -11.51 -0.93
C HIS A 3 5.36 -11.29 -1.19
N ILE A 4 5.71 -10.78 -2.38
CA ILE A 4 7.06 -10.34 -2.74
C ILE A 4 6.97 -8.99 -3.44
N ASP A 5 7.93 -8.11 -3.19
CA ASP A 5 8.00 -6.83 -3.88
C ASP A 5 9.44 -6.38 -4.12
N TRP A 6 9.65 -5.67 -5.21
CA TRP A 6 10.97 -5.23 -5.64
C TRP A 6 10.85 -3.92 -6.40
N HIS A 7 11.69 -2.95 -6.05
CA HIS A 7 11.61 -1.59 -6.59
C HIS A 7 12.56 -1.36 -7.77
N GLN A 8 13.81 -1.82 -7.68
CA GLN A 8 14.86 -1.65 -8.69
C GLN A 8 15.81 -2.86 -8.69
N GLU A 9 16.42 -3.16 -9.84
CA GLU A 9 17.27 -4.34 -10.07
C GLU A 9 18.47 -4.46 -9.12
N ASP A 10 19.14 -3.34 -8.80
CA ASP A 10 20.32 -3.36 -7.92
C ASP A 10 19.95 -3.32 -6.42
N GLY A 11 18.67 -3.06 -6.12
CA GLY A 11 18.14 -2.93 -4.77
C GLY A 11 17.71 -4.25 -4.15
N PRO A 12 17.42 -4.27 -2.82
CA PRO A 12 16.87 -5.45 -2.19
C PRO A 12 15.44 -5.75 -2.67
N PHE A 13 15.16 -7.01 -2.97
CA PHE A 13 13.78 -7.49 -3.02
C PHE A 13 13.32 -7.90 -1.63
N ALA A 14 12.04 -7.71 -1.33
CA ALA A 14 11.46 -8.00 -0.03
C ALA A 14 10.46 -9.16 -0.15
N VAL A 15 10.60 -10.16 0.72
CA VAL A 15 9.72 -11.33 0.80
C VAL A 15 9.02 -11.32 2.15
N ALA A 16 7.69 -11.35 2.11
CA ALA A 16 6.81 -11.46 3.25
C ALA A 16 6.38 -12.91 3.49
N TYR A 17 6.38 -13.35 4.75
CA TYR A 17 6.06 -14.72 5.13
C TYR A 17 4.81 -14.81 6.00
N LEU A 18 4.17 -15.99 5.99
CA LEU A 18 2.96 -16.28 6.75
C LEU A 18 3.22 -16.44 8.26
N ASP A 19 4.49 -16.53 8.66
CA ASP A 19 4.92 -16.54 10.06
C ASP A 19 5.17 -15.13 10.61
N GLY A 20 4.94 -14.06 9.85
CA GLY A 20 5.18 -12.68 10.28
C GLY A 20 6.60 -12.18 10.05
N THR A 21 7.45 -12.95 9.39
CA THR A 21 8.83 -12.57 9.06
C THR A 21 8.90 -11.81 7.73
N ILE A 22 9.76 -10.81 7.64
CA ILE A 22 10.23 -10.19 6.39
C ILE A 22 11.66 -10.63 6.15
N LYS A 23 11.99 -11.03 4.92
CA LYS A 23 13.37 -11.19 4.48
C LYS A 23 13.67 -10.31 3.29
N LEU A 24 14.82 -9.67 3.30
CA LEU A 24 15.38 -8.96 2.17
C LEU A 24 16.51 -9.78 1.57
N GLY A 25 16.58 -9.80 0.25
CA GLY A 25 17.68 -10.40 -0.51
C GLY A 25 18.11 -9.49 -1.65
N TRP A 26 19.29 -9.76 -2.21
CA TRP A 26 19.86 -9.05 -3.35
C TRP A 26 20.24 -10.07 -4.41
N ILE A 27 20.11 -9.70 -5.68
CA ILE A 27 20.53 -10.59 -6.78
C ILE A 27 22.06 -10.65 -6.85
N GLU A 28 22.72 -9.50 -6.80
CA GLU A 28 24.17 -9.43 -6.99
C GLU A 28 25.00 -9.79 -5.75
N LYS A 29 24.39 -9.78 -4.56
CA LYS A 29 25.05 -10.13 -3.30
C LYS A 29 24.61 -11.51 -2.86
N GLU A 30 25.25 -12.53 -3.42
CA GLU A 30 25.01 -13.91 -3.01
C GLU A 30 25.11 -14.05 -1.48
N SER A 31 24.11 -14.71 -0.89
CA SER A 31 24.02 -14.98 0.55
C SER A 31 23.83 -13.78 1.49
N HIS A 32 23.65 -12.55 1.00
CA HIS A 32 23.29 -11.42 1.86
C HIS A 32 21.78 -11.44 2.13
N ILE A 33 21.39 -11.72 3.37
CA ILE A 33 19.99 -11.79 3.79
C ILE A 33 19.79 -10.97 5.06
N VAL A 34 18.88 -10.01 5.00
CA VAL A 34 18.39 -9.30 6.19
C VAL A 34 17.04 -9.88 6.57
N ALA A 35 16.88 -10.35 7.80
CA ALA A 35 15.63 -10.92 8.29
C ALA A 35 15.12 -10.13 9.51
N CYS A 36 13.81 -9.92 9.56
CA CYS A 36 13.14 -9.21 10.65
C CYS A 36 11.82 -9.89 11.00
N LYS A 37 11.60 -10.20 12.29
CA LYS A 37 10.28 -10.58 12.80
C LYS A 37 9.44 -9.32 12.89
N ALA A 38 8.66 -9.06 11.84
CA ALA A 38 7.96 -7.80 11.66
C ALA A 38 6.58 -7.81 12.35
N HIS A 39 5.87 -8.92 12.28
CA HIS A 39 4.52 -9.11 12.82
C HIS A 39 4.41 -10.40 13.62
N GLU A 40 3.45 -10.44 14.56
CA GLU A 40 3.16 -11.67 15.33
C GLU A 40 2.38 -12.69 14.48
N THR A 41 1.61 -12.21 13.51
CA THR A 41 0.85 -13.04 12.57
C THR A 41 1.38 -12.86 11.14
N GLY A 42 0.86 -13.63 10.19
CA GLY A 42 1.33 -13.61 8.80
C GLY A 42 1.26 -12.24 8.14
N ILE A 43 2.10 -12.01 7.14
CA ILE A 43 2.10 -10.77 6.35
C ILE A 43 1.36 -11.04 5.05
N ASN A 44 0.29 -10.27 4.81
CA ASN A 44 -0.56 -10.44 3.63
C ASN A 44 -0.01 -9.71 2.40
N ASN A 45 0.61 -8.56 2.60
CA ASN A 45 1.13 -7.74 1.52
C ASN A 45 2.34 -6.93 2.02
N ILE A 46 3.28 -6.67 1.12
CA ILE A 46 4.48 -5.90 1.36
C ILE A 46 4.79 -5.07 0.12
N LYS A 47 5.11 -3.78 0.30
CA LYS A 47 5.36 -2.85 -0.81
C LYS A 47 6.45 -1.84 -0.49
N TRP A 48 7.42 -1.69 -1.39
CA TRP A 48 8.37 -0.58 -1.38
C TRP A 48 7.68 0.73 -1.80
N ASP A 49 8.09 1.84 -1.20
CA ASP A 49 7.65 3.17 -1.60
C ASP A 49 8.23 3.52 -2.99
N PRO A 50 7.69 4.53 -3.69
CA PRO A 50 8.15 4.88 -5.04
C PRO A 50 9.62 5.32 -5.11
N ARG A 51 10.27 5.60 -3.98
CA ARG A 51 11.71 5.90 -3.90
C ARG A 51 12.58 4.71 -3.53
N GLY A 52 12.00 3.57 -3.12
CA GLY A 52 12.75 2.40 -2.64
C GLY A 52 13.43 2.60 -1.28
N ILE A 53 13.02 3.60 -0.51
CA ILE A 53 13.59 3.97 0.79
C ILE A 53 12.79 3.34 1.94
N LEU A 54 11.47 3.30 1.81
CA LEU A 54 10.55 2.81 2.81
C LEU A 54 9.88 1.52 2.35
N LEU A 55 9.66 0.62 3.29
CA LEU A 55 8.96 -0.65 3.08
C LEU A 55 7.72 -0.67 3.96
N ALA A 56 6.55 -0.90 3.38
CA ALA A 56 5.32 -1.11 4.12
C ALA A 56 4.96 -2.58 4.16
N SER A 57 4.52 -3.07 5.32
CA SER A 57 3.97 -4.42 5.50
C SER A 57 2.61 -4.35 6.17
N ILE A 58 1.67 -5.19 5.74
CA ILE A 58 0.34 -5.32 6.39
C ILE A 58 0.08 -6.75 6.86
N SER A 59 -0.61 -6.87 7.99
CA SER A 59 -0.86 -8.16 8.65
C SER A 59 -2.29 -8.24 9.21
N PRO A 60 -2.87 -9.45 9.35
CA PRO A 60 -4.13 -9.67 10.06
C PRO A 60 -4.16 -9.20 11.52
N ASP A 61 -3.03 -8.75 12.08
CA ASP A 61 -2.95 -8.10 13.40
C ASP A 61 -3.51 -6.65 13.42
N ASN A 62 -4.19 -6.24 12.36
CA ASN A 62 -4.78 -4.90 12.16
C ASN A 62 -3.74 -3.76 12.07
N THR A 63 -2.49 -4.08 11.73
CA THR A 63 -1.44 -3.07 11.58
C THR A 63 -0.86 -3.02 10.17
N CYS A 64 -0.49 -1.81 9.77
CA CYS A 64 0.50 -1.57 8.74
C CYS A 64 1.77 -1.01 9.40
N LYS A 65 2.93 -1.63 9.14
CA LYS A 65 4.22 -1.18 9.67
C LYS A 65 5.07 -0.62 8.55
N ILE A 66 5.68 0.54 8.80
CA ILE A 66 6.59 1.23 7.87
C ILE A 66 8.01 1.08 8.38
N TRP A 67 8.88 0.59 7.52
CA TRP A 67 10.25 0.23 7.83
C TRP A 67 11.22 1.01 6.95
N LYS A 68 12.43 1.19 7.46
CA LYS A 68 13.58 1.67 6.69
C LYS A 68 14.73 0.71 6.86
N LEU A 69 15.41 0.38 5.77
CA LEU A 69 16.65 -0.38 5.82
C LEU A 69 17.79 0.57 6.20
N SER A 70 18.44 0.31 7.34
CA SER A 70 19.61 1.03 7.83
C SER A 70 20.63 0.04 8.34
N ASP A 71 21.86 0.10 7.83
CA ASP A 71 22.99 -0.74 8.28
C ASP A 71 22.63 -2.23 8.37
N ASP A 72 22.07 -2.79 7.29
CA ASP A 72 21.62 -4.18 7.18
C ASP A 72 20.57 -4.60 8.22
N LYS A 73 19.80 -3.64 8.73
CA LYS A 73 18.68 -3.89 9.64
C LYS A 73 17.45 -3.13 9.21
N LEU A 74 16.31 -3.81 9.26
CA LEU A 74 15.01 -3.16 9.13
C LEU A 74 14.64 -2.50 10.46
N VAL A 75 14.54 -1.18 10.42
CA VAL A 75 14.13 -0.35 11.56
C VAL A 75 12.67 0.05 11.38
N LEU A 76 11.85 -0.20 12.39
CA LEU A 76 10.46 0.25 12.42
C LEU A 76 10.42 1.76 12.62
N LEU A 77 9.84 2.49 11.67
CA LEU A 77 9.64 3.94 11.77
C LEU A 77 8.25 4.27 12.30
N HIS A 78 7.23 3.63 11.73
CA HIS A 78 5.84 3.93 12.04
C HIS A 78 4.98 2.66 12.09
N MET A 79 3.96 2.70 12.95
CA MET A 79 2.91 1.71 13.02
C MET A 79 1.57 2.42 12.81
N LEU A 80 0.86 2.04 11.76
CA LEU A 80 -0.48 2.53 11.43
C LEU A 80 -1.47 1.47 11.88
N ILE A 81 -2.46 1.88 12.67
CA ILE A 81 -3.51 1.00 13.18
C ILE A 81 -4.76 1.22 12.32
N VAL A 82 -5.31 0.12 11.80
CA VAL A 82 -6.55 0.13 11.03
C VAL A 82 -7.65 -0.62 11.80
N SER A 83 -8.90 -0.26 11.56
CA SER A 83 -10.03 -0.80 12.35
C SER A 83 -10.32 -2.28 12.08
N HIS A 84 -9.92 -2.78 10.90
CA HIS A 84 -10.20 -4.12 10.42
C HIS A 84 -8.96 -4.70 9.74
N LYS A 85 -8.99 -6.01 9.46
CA LYS A 85 -7.83 -6.71 8.93
C LYS A 85 -7.48 -6.15 7.55
N PRO A 86 -6.24 -5.65 7.34
CA PRO A 86 -5.81 -5.13 6.06
C PRO A 86 -5.62 -6.25 5.03
N THR A 87 -6.08 -6.00 3.81
CA THR A 87 -6.12 -6.93 2.69
C THR A 87 -5.38 -6.41 1.46
N SER A 88 -5.37 -5.09 1.26
CA SER A 88 -4.69 -4.43 0.14
C SER A 88 -3.85 -3.25 0.65
N LEU A 89 -2.73 -3.02 -0.03
CA LEU A 89 -1.72 -2.02 0.33
C LEU A 89 -1.19 -1.36 -0.94
N LEU A 90 -1.12 -0.04 -0.95
CA LEU A 90 -0.62 0.72 -2.09
C LEU A 90 0.04 2.02 -1.64
N TRP A 91 1.21 2.31 -2.19
CA TRP A 91 1.81 3.64 -2.10
C TRP A 91 1.27 4.56 -3.19
N SER A 92 1.11 5.85 -2.88
CA SER A 92 0.93 6.85 -3.93
C SER A 92 2.16 6.84 -4.86
N PRO A 93 1.97 7.00 -6.18
CA PRO A 93 3.08 7.11 -7.12
C PRO A 93 3.89 8.40 -6.91
N LEU A 94 3.36 9.38 -6.19
CA LEU A 94 4.07 10.61 -5.88
C LEU A 94 5.08 10.38 -4.75
N VAL A 95 6.35 10.72 -5.01
CA VAL A 95 7.49 10.52 -4.11
C VAL A 95 7.47 11.37 -2.83
N GLY A 96 6.52 12.30 -2.70
CA GLY A 96 6.36 13.14 -1.53
C GLY A 96 7.42 14.25 -1.40
N GLU A 97 7.80 14.89 -2.51
CA GLU A 97 8.78 15.98 -2.54
C GLU A 97 8.14 17.36 -2.39
N GLY A 98 8.81 18.26 -1.67
CA GLY A 98 8.36 19.63 -1.43
C GLY A 98 6.99 19.68 -0.72
N PRO A 99 5.97 20.36 -1.29
CA PRO A 99 4.64 20.46 -0.67
C PRO A 99 3.81 19.18 -0.81
N THR A 100 4.20 18.26 -1.69
CA THR A 100 3.43 17.06 -2.01
C THR A 100 3.65 16.00 -0.92
N PRO A 101 2.60 15.48 -0.28
CA PRO A 101 2.75 14.44 0.73
C PRO A 101 3.01 13.06 0.12
N LEU A 102 3.82 12.23 0.80
CA LEU A 102 3.83 10.79 0.54
C LEU A 102 2.59 10.17 1.19
N LEU A 103 1.78 9.49 0.38
CA LEU A 103 0.55 8.83 0.85
C LEU A 103 0.66 7.31 0.76
N ILE A 104 -0.02 6.62 1.66
CA ILE A 104 -0.23 5.18 1.62
C ILE A 104 -1.71 4.87 1.81
N ALA A 105 -2.25 4.02 0.94
CA ALA A 105 -3.63 3.56 0.96
C ALA A 105 -3.69 2.09 1.42
N ILE A 106 -4.63 1.81 2.32
CA ILE A 106 -4.85 0.50 2.91
C ILE A 106 -6.33 0.17 2.78
N GLY A 107 -6.64 -0.99 2.21
CA GLY A 107 -7.98 -1.54 2.16
C GLY A 107 -8.11 -2.69 3.15
N THR A 108 -9.30 -2.85 3.73
CA THR A 108 -9.57 -3.89 4.73
C THR A 108 -10.56 -4.95 4.23
N ASP A 109 -10.62 -6.07 4.95
CA ASP A 109 -11.61 -7.12 4.73
C ASP A 109 -13.06 -6.68 4.98
N TYR A 110 -13.26 -5.63 5.78
CA TYR A 110 -14.56 -5.03 6.04
C TYR A 110 -14.89 -3.83 5.15
N GLY A 111 -14.16 -3.63 4.05
CA GLY A 111 -14.53 -2.64 3.03
C GLY A 111 -14.17 -1.20 3.32
N THR A 112 -13.42 -0.98 4.40
CA THR A 112 -12.89 0.34 4.72
C THR A 112 -11.65 0.62 3.87
N VAL A 113 -11.54 1.85 3.39
CA VAL A 113 -10.37 2.38 2.69
C VAL A 113 -9.78 3.47 3.57
N ASN A 114 -8.51 3.32 3.92
CA ASN A 114 -7.78 4.26 4.77
C ASN A 114 -6.64 4.85 3.96
N VAL A 115 -6.47 6.18 4.01
CA VAL A 115 -5.32 6.85 3.41
C VAL A 115 -4.58 7.61 4.49
N TRP A 116 -3.29 7.34 4.60
CA TRP A 116 -2.40 7.98 5.55
C TRP A 116 -1.41 8.85 4.81
N LYS A 117 -1.19 10.05 5.34
CA LYS A 117 -0.10 10.93 4.97
C LYS A 117 1.09 10.64 5.87
N LEU A 118 2.20 10.24 5.28
CA LEU A 118 3.46 10.07 6.01
C LEU A 118 4.22 11.40 6.11
N PRO A 119 4.96 11.60 7.22
CA PRO A 119 5.82 12.76 7.37
C PRO A 119 6.94 12.74 6.32
N ASN A 120 7.28 13.91 5.78
CA ASN A 120 8.50 14.04 5.00
C ASN A 120 9.68 14.17 5.98
N GLU A 121 10.74 13.38 5.76
CA GLU A 121 11.97 13.38 6.58
C GLU A 121 12.60 14.78 6.70
N GLU A 122 12.44 15.63 5.68
CA GLU A 122 12.94 17.01 5.70
C GLU A 122 12.15 17.94 6.63
N ASN A 123 10.88 17.62 6.89
CA ASN A 123 9.98 18.46 7.67
C ASN A 123 10.02 18.11 9.16
N LYS A 124 10.85 18.86 9.90
CA LYS A 124 11.06 18.69 11.35
C LYS A 124 9.81 18.84 12.22
N HIS A 125 8.74 19.45 11.72
CA HIS A 125 7.57 19.84 12.51
C HIS A 125 6.47 18.78 12.63
N ASN A 126 6.43 17.76 11.77
CA ASN A 126 5.43 16.71 11.86
C ASN A 126 6.11 15.36 11.63
N LYS A 127 6.31 14.60 12.71
CA LYS A 127 7.03 13.31 12.69
C LYS A 127 6.10 12.09 12.78
N VAL A 128 4.79 12.31 12.78
CA VAL A 128 3.80 11.25 12.93
C VAL A 128 2.95 11.14 11.67
N PRO A 129 2.59 9.91 11.25
CA PRO A 129 1.60 9.70 10.22
C PRO A 129 0.25 10.33 10.59
N VAL A 130 -0.44 10.88 9.61
CA VAL A 130 -1.77 11.48 9.77
C VAL A 130 -2.77 10.72 8.91
N LEU A 131 -3.85 10.23 9.51
CA LEU A 131 -4.98 9.66 8.77
C LEU A 131 -5.73 10.79 8.07
N VAL A 132 -5.70 10.81 6.74
CA VAL A 132 -6.34 11.85 5.92
C VAL A 132 -7.66 11.39 5.30
N MET A 133 -7.90 10.07 5.25
CA MET A 133 -9.14 9.50 4.74
C MET A 133 -9.46 8.21 5.49
N ASN A 134 -10.72 8.06 5.91
CA ASN A 134 -11.30 6.81 6.39
C ASN A 134 -12.71 6.71 5.83
N ALA A 135 -12.89 5.87 4.81
CA ALA A 135 -14.16 5.76 4.09
C ALA A 135 -14.65 4.32 4.07
N GLN A 136 -15.95 4.13 4.34
CA GLN A 136 -16.62 2.86 4.13
C GLN A 136 -17.06 2.76 2.66
N GLY A 137 -16.23 2.13 1.82
CA GLY A 137 -16.48 2.03 0.38
C GLY A 137 -17.24 0.78 -0.04
N HIS A 138 -16.93 -0.35 0.60
CA HIS A 138 -17.42 -1.67 0.18
C HIS A 138 -18.05 -2.43 1.36
N PRO A 139 -19.23 -2.00 1.87
CA PRO A 139 -19.78 -2.50 3.13
C PRO A 139 -19.80 -4.03 3.22
N ASN A 140 -19.18 -4.57 4.28
CA ASN A 140 -19.05 -6.02 4.55
C ASN A 140 -18.26 -6.83 3.52
N ASN A 141 -17.56 -6.19 2.58
CA ASN A 141 -16.79 -6.89 1.56
C ASN A 141 -15.32 -6.46 1.57
N SER A 142 -14.44 -7.39 1.20
CA SER A 142 -13.00 -7.15 1.19
C SER A 142 -12.59 -6.20 0.07
N VAL A 143 -11.83 -5.16 0.43
CA VAL A 143 -11.14 -4.32 -0.56
C VAL A 143 -9.97 -5.14 -1.14
N SER A 144 -10.20 -5.73 -2.29
CA SER A 144 -9.26 -6.65 -2.94
C SER A 144 -8.18 -5.92 -3.72
N SER A 145 -8.49 -4.74 -4.26
CA SER A 145 -7.57 -3.99 -5.11
C SER A 145 -7.65 -2.49 -4.85
N LEU A 146 -6.50 -1.83 -4.94
CA LEU A 146 -6.33 -0.39 -4.89
C LEU A 146 -5.47 0.05 -6.06
N SER A 147 -5.74 1.22 -6.62
CA SER A 147 -4.90 1.82 -7.67
C SER A 147 -4.99 3.34 -7.59
N ILE A 148 -3.87 4.05 -7.63
CA ILE A 148 -3.83 5.52 -7.63
C ILE A 148 -3.40 5.98 -9.02
N ASP A 149 -4.05 7.02 -9.51
CA ASP A 149 -3.72 7.59 -10.81
C ASP A 149 -2.35 8.28 -10.77
N LYS A 150 -1.75 8.53 -11.94
CA LYS A 150 -0.39 9.07 -11.99
C LYS A 150 -0.27 10.49 -11.41
N THR A 151 -1.37 11.24 -11.38
CA THR A 151 -1.38 12.57 -10.75
C THR A 151 -1.44 12.50 -9.23
N GLY A 152 -1.76 11.34 -8.65
CA GLY A 152 -1.93 11.16 -7.21
C GLY A 152 -3.17 11.83 -6.63
N LEU A 153 -4.14 12.18 -7.47
CA LEU A 153 -5.37 12.87 -7.07
C LEU A 153 -6.57 11.92 -6.95
N LEU A 154 -6.55 10.79 -7.64
CA LEU A 154 -7.63 9.83 -7.68
C LEU A 154 -7.18 8.46 -7.18
N LEU A 155 -7.99 7.87 -6.31
CA LEU A 155 -7.83 6.50 -5.82
C LEU A 155 -9.00 5.65 -6.31
N ALA A 156 -8.70 4.55 -7.00
CA ALA A 156 -9.65 3.48 -7.28
C ALA A 156 -9.56 2.41 -6.19
N SER A 157 -10.70 1.92 -5.73
CA SER A 157 -10.83 0.78 -4.81
C SER A 157 -11.83 -0.22 -5.37
N GLY A 158 -11.46 -1.49 -5.39
CA GLY A 158 -12.27 -2.57 -5.94
C GLY A 158 -12.50 -3.69 -4.94
N CYS A 159 -13.61 -4.39 -5.12
CA CYS A 159 -14.02 -5.53 -4.31
C CYS A 159 -14.16 -6.79 -5.17
N LEU A 160 -13.65 -7.92 -4.68
CA LEU A 160 -13.78 -9.24 -5.34
C LEU A 160 -15.12 -9.90 -5.03
N GLU A 161 -15.64 -9.71 -3.82
CA GLU A 161 -16.81 -10.41 -3.32
C GLU A 161 -18.11 -9.75 -3.80
N GLY A 162 -19.06 -10.57 -4.22
CA GLY A 162 -20.39 -10.14 -4.66
C GLY A 162 -20.75 -10.57 -6.09
N LEU A 163 -22.05 -10.60 -6.38
CA LEU A 163 -22.58 -10.84 -7.74
C LEU A 163 -22.31 -9.66 -8.69
N VAL A 164 -22.09 -8.48 -8.11
CA VAL A 164 -21.82 -7.22 -8.80
C VAL A 164 -20.48 -6.69 -8.30
N GLY A 165 -19.52 -6.54 -9.21
CA GLY A 165 -18.25 -5.91 -8.89
C GLY A 165 -18.43 -4.41 -8.76
N VAL A 166 -17.94 -3.87 -7.66
CA VAL A 166 -17.99 -2.44 -7.38
C VAL A 166 -16.58 -1.88 -7.42
N VAL A 167 -16.40 -0.82 -8.21
CA VAL A 167 -15.20 0.02 -8.19
C VAL A 167 -15.62 1.41 -7.75
N ASN A 168 -15.04 1.90 -6.66
CA ASN A 168 -15.21 3.27 -6.19
C ASN A 168 -13.99 4.09 -6.55
N ILE A 169 -14.20 5.28 -7.11
CA ILE A 169 -13.19 6.29 -7.41
C ILE A 169 -13.34 7.41 -6.39
N TRP A 170 -12.24 7.72 -5.71
CA TRP A 170 -12.18 8.70 -4.63
C TRP A 170 -11.22 9.83 -4.99
N SER A 171 -11.56 11.04 -4.56
CA SER A 171 -10.66 12.19 -4.57
C SER A 171 -9.76 12.12 -3.34
N LEU A 172 -8.44 12.08 -3.56
CA LEU A 172 -7.43 12.14 -2.49
C LEU A 172 -7.21 13.56 -1.96
N HIS A 173 -7.78 14.57 -2.61
CA HIS A 173 -7.71 15.96 -2.16
C HIS A 173 -8.60 16.22 -0.93
N ASP A 174 -9.82 15.69 -0.93
CA ASP A 174 -10.83 15.94 0.10
C ASP A 174 -11.49 14.66 0.66
N GLY A 175 -11.12 13.48 0.14
CA GLY A 175 -11.67 12.19 0.55
C GLY A 175 -13.06 11.89 -0.03
N SER A 176 -13.58 12.72 -0.94
CA SER A 176 -14.92 12.55 -1.51
C SER A 176 -14.99 11.36 -2.47
N LEU A 177 -16.14 10.69 -2.51
CA LEU A 177 -16.45 9.67 -3.52
C LEU A 177 -16.82 10.39 -4.82
N VAL A 178 -15.98 10.24 -5.85
CA VAL A 178 -16.16 10.85 -7.17
C VAL A 178 -17.08 10.02 -8.04
N HIS A 179 -16.89 8.69 -8.03
CA HIS A 179 -17.68 7.81 -8.88
C HIS A 179 -17.78 6.39 -8.33
N THR A 180 -18.87 5.71 -8.66
CA THR A 180 -19.05 4.28 -8.40
C THR A 180 -19.40 3.58 -9.71
N LEU A 181 -18.56 2.64 -10.12
CA LEU A 181 -18.78 1.76 -11.25
C LEU A 181 -19.25 0.40 -10.75
N THR A 182 -20.26 -0.13 -11.41
CA THR A 182 -20.78 -1.47 -11.15
C THR A 182 -20.70 -2.31 -12.42
N GLY A 183 -20.23 -3.55 -12.31
CA GLY A 183 -20.15 -4.49 -13.41
C GLY A 183 -20.49 -5.91 -12.99
N ASN A 184 -20.52 -6.83 -13.96
CA ASN A 184 -20.71 -8.25 -13.69
C ASN A 184 -19.39 -8.89 -13.25
N GLY A 185 -19.39 -9.61 -12.13
CA GLY A 185 -18.19 -10.26 -11.56
C GLY A 185 -17.35 -9.33 -10.68
N GLY A 186 -16.36 -9.88 -9.96
CA GLY A 186 -15.55 -9.13 -8.98
C GLY A 186 -14.24 -8.56 -9.51
N VAL A 187 -13.67 -7.62 -8.76
CA VAL A 187 -12.32 -7.07 -9.02
C VAL A 187 -11.28 -7.93 -8.32
N TYR A 188 -10.42 -8.59 -9.09
CA TYR A 188 -9.34 -9.40 -8.52
C TYR A 188 -8.26 -8.55 -7.84
N SER A 189 -7.53 -9.17 -6.91
CA SER A 189 -6.39 -8.54 -6.26
C SER A 189 -5.36 -8.06 -7.28
N ASN A 190 -4.87 -6.83 -7.10
CA ASN A 190 -3.99 -6.14 -8.04
C ASN A 190 -4.53 -6.02 -9.48
N GLY A 191 -5.84 -6.18 -9.70
CA GLY A 191 -6.47 -6.20 -11.03
C GLY A 191 -6.81 -4.83 -11.62
N MET A 192 -6.50 -3.72 -10.93
CA MET A 192 -6.81 -2.37 -11.39
C MET A 192 -5.56 -1.58 -11.75
N CYS A 193 -5.61 -0.90 -12.89
CA CYS A 193 -4.61 0.08 -13.29
C CYS A 193 -5.27 1.32 -13.90
N TRP A 194 -4.57 2.45 -13.81
CA TRP A 194 -4.95 3.67 -14.50
C TRP A 194 -4.19 3.74 -15.83
N LEU A 195 -4.92 4.01 -16.91
CA LEU A 195 -4.32 4.20 -18.23
C LEU A 195 -3.80 5.63 -18.36
N ASP A 196 -2.61 5.76 -18.95
CA ASP A 196 -2.12 7.04 -19.39
C ASP A 196 -2.60 7.33 -20.82
N PRO A 197 -3.34 8.43 -21.03
CA PRO A 197 -3.80 8.78 -22.38
C PRO A 197 -2.63 9.04 -23.35
N THR A 198 -1.42 9.33 -22.85
CA THR A 198 -0.23 9.57 -23.67
C THR A 198 0.35 8.32 -24.33
N THR A 199 -0.10 7.12 -23.97
CA THR A 199 0.36 5.85 -24.58
C THR A 199 -0.47 5.35 -25.77
N THR A 200 -1.45 6.12 -26.26
CA THR A 200 -2.31 5.69 -27.39
C THR A 200 -2.01 6.35 -28.74
N SER A 201 -0.75 6.71 -29.01
CA SER A 201 -0.33 7.10 -30.35
C SER A 201 1.02 6.50 -30.75
N GLN A 202 1.02 5.24 -31.18
CA GLN A 202 1.90 4.70 -32.23
C GLN A 202 1.17 3.59 -32.99
#